data_AF-A0A2W0HM04-F1
#
_entry.id   AF-A0A2W0HM04-F1
#
_cell.length_a   1.000
_cell.length_b   1.000
_cell.length_c   1.000
_cell.angle_alpha   90.00
_cell.angle_beta   90.00
_cell.angle_gamma   90.00
#
_symmetry.space_group_name_H-M   'P 1'
#
loop_
_entity.id
_entity.type
_entity.pdbx_description
1 polymer ?
#
loop_
_entity_poly.entity_id
_entity_poly.type
_entity_poly.pdbx_seq_one_letter_code
_entity_poly.pdbx_strand_id
1 'polypeptide(L)'
;MTKWMAVLTGLAVFSAALVLYWHTLGTPWMQEAAQSHAKAYISAEYTVDNNSLTVTSSVYSRESDRFAVTITGAHGEIYEAAVRMKNRHEAALILDVTGQFDAFGLSYCH
;
A
#
# COMPACT_ATOMS: atom_id res chain seq x y z
N MET A 1 15.14 -36.02 23.35
CA MET A 1 14.12 -35.71 22.31
C MET A 1 13.45 -34.33 22.46
N THR A 2 14.00 -33.42 23.28
CA THR A 2 13.22 -32.28 23.83
C THR A 2 13.62 -30.88 23.33
N LYS A 3 14.90 -30.64 22.98
CA LYS A 3 15.34 -29.30 22.52
C LYS A 3 14.98 -29.00 21.06
N TRP A 4 15.11 -30.00 20.18
CA TRP A 4 14.83 -29.84 18.75
C TRP A 4 13.34 -29.65 18.46
N MET A 5 12.45 -30.35 19.18
CA MET A 5 11.01 -30.14 19.06
C MET A 5 10.59 -28.75 19.53
N ALA A 6 11.15 -28.24 20.64
CA ALA A 6 10.87 -26.88 21.11
C ALA A 6 11.30 -25.81 20.10
N VAL A 7 12.46 -25.98 19.46
CA VAL A 7 12.94 -25.08 18.40
C VAL A 7 12.02 -25.11 17.18
N LEU A 8 11.61 -26.30 16.73
CA LEU A 8 10.69 -26.44 15.58
C LEU A 8 9.32 -25.81 15.86
N THR A 9 8.75 -26.04 17.05
CA THR A 9 7.48 -25.43 17.43
C THR A 9 7.59 -23.91 17.52
N GLY A 10 8.68 -23.39 18.11
CA GLY A 10 8.94 -21.95 18.16
C GLY A 10 9.04 -21.31 16.77
N LEU A 11 9.75 -21.98 15.85
CA LEU A 11 9.89 -21.51 14.46
C LEU A 11 8.53 -21.50 13.73
N ALA A 12 7.70 -22.51 13.95
CA ALA A 12 6.37 -22.61 13.35
C ALA A 12 5.44 -21.48 13.83
N VAL A 13 5.41 -21.20 15.14
CA VAL A 13 4.61 -20.11 15.71
C VAL A 13 5.09 -18.76 15.21
N PHE A 14 6.41 -18.54 15.17
CA PHE A 14 6.99 -17.31 14.63
C PHE A 14 6.62 -17.11 13.16
N SER A 15 6.75 -18.15 12.34
CA SER A 15 6.40 -18.10 10.92
C SER A 15 4.90 -17.80 10.70
N ALA A 16 4.02 -18.44 11.48
CA ALA A 16 2.59 -18.19 11.42
C ALA A 16 2.22 -16.76 11.81
N ALA A 17 2.84 -16.21 12.86
CA ALA A 17 2.65 -14.83 13.27
C ALA A 17 3.08 -13.85 12.16
N LEU A 18 4.17 -14.16 11.47
CA LEU A 18 4.70 -13.35 10.38
C LEU A 18 3.78 -13.35 9.15
N VAL A 19 3.24 -14.52 8.80
CA VAL A 19 2.24 -14.65 7.73
C VAL A 19 0.94 -13.90 8.08
N LEU A 20 0.46 -14.03 9.31
CA LEU A 20 -0.74 -13.32 9.77
C LEU A 20 -0.54 -11.79 9.73
N TYR A 21 0.62 -11.31 10.19
CA TYR A 21 0.98 -9.90 10.16
C TYR A 21 0.94 -9.33 8.73
N TRP A 22 1.55 -10.04 7.77
CA TRP A 22 1.53 -9.64 6.37
C TRP A 22 0.15 -9.73 5.72
N HIS A 23 -0.68 -10.68 6.15
CA HIS A 23 -2.06 -10.78 5.68
C HIS A 23 -2.92 -9.61 6.14
N THR A 24 -2.61 -9.02 7.30
CA THR A 24 -3.37 -7.87 7.84
C THR A 24 -2.89 -6.53 7.35
N LEU A 25 -1.58 -6.34 7.16
CA LEU A 25 -0.99 -5.02 6.83
C LEU A 25 -0.54 -4.91 5.38
N GLY A 26 -0.68 -5.98 4.60
CA GLY A 26 -0.06 -6.09 3.30
C GLY A 26 1.43 -6.44 3.43
N THR A 27 1.94 -7.09 2.41
CA THR A 27 3.35 -7.47 2.37
C THR A 27 4.21 -6.25 1.97
N PRO A 28 5.44 -6.11 2.49
CA PRO A 28 6.29 -4.95 2.19
C PRO A 28 6.50 -4.69 0.69
N TRP A 29 6.63 -5.75 -0.11
CA TRP A 29 6.82 -5.61 -1.57
C TRP A 29 5.56 -5.10 -2.29
N MET A 30 4.36 -5.43 -1.80
CA MET A 30 3.11 -4.89 -2.37
C MET A 30 2.95 -3.42 -2.00
N GLN A 31 3.39 -3.04 -0.81
CA GLN A 31 3.40 -1.65 -0.38
C GLN A 31 4.33 -0.81 -1.27
N GLU A 32 5.56 -1.26 -1.49
CA GLU A 32 6.53 -0.60 -2.39
C GLU A 32 6.00 -0.51 -3.84
N ALA A 33 5.43 -1.61 -4.36
CA ALA A 33 4.83 -1.60 -5.69
C ALA A 33 3.64 -0.63 -5.79
N ALA A 34 2.76 -0.60 -4.79
CA ALA A 34 1.62 0.31 -4.75
C ALA A 34 2.06 1.78 -4.74
N GLN A 35 3.11 2.10 -3.97
CA GLN A 35 3.71 3.44 -3.95
C GLN A 35 4.28 3.85 -5.31
N SER A 36 5.01 2.94 -5.96
CA SER A 36 5.55 3.18 -7.30
C SER A 36 4.45 3.41 -8.33
N HIS A 37 3.38 2.60 -8.29
CA HIS A 37 2.22 2.74 -9.17
C HIS A 37 1.48 4.06 -8.93
N ALA A 38 1.24 4.43 -7.67
CA ALA A 38 0.63 5.70 -7.31
C ALA A 38 1.44 6.90 -7.82
N LYS A 39 2.77 6.91 -7.60
CA LYS A 39 3.66 7.97 -8.10
C LYS A 39 3.62 8.09 -9.62
N ALA A 40 3.71 6.95 -10.33
CA ALA A 40 3.66 6.94 -11.79
C ALA A 40 2.32 7.46 -12.32
N TYR A 41 1.22 7.08 -11.67
CA TYR A 41 -0.11 7.56 -12.01
C TYR A 41 -0.25 9.07 -11.81
N ILE A 42 0.10 9.60 -10.63
CA ILE A 42 0.02 11.05 -10.34
C ILE A 42 0.94 11.85 -11.27
N SER A 43 2.15 11.35 -11.55
CA SER A 43 3.07 11.97 -12.50
C SER A 43 2.46 12.10 -13.90
N ALA A 44 1.78 11.06 -14.38
CA ALA A 44 1.11 11.07 -15.67
C ALA A 44 -0.13 11.99 -15.68
N GLU A 45 -0.99 11.89 -14.67
CA GLU A 45 -2.26 12.62 -14.60
C GLU A 45 -2.06 14.14 -14.44
N TYR A 46 -1.16 14.54 -13.55
CA TYR A 46 -0.89 15.95 -13.25
C TYR A 46 0.29 16.52 -14.03
N THR A 47 0.92 15.74 -14.91
CA THR A 47 2.11 16.14 -15.70
C THR A 47 3.25 16.69 -14.82
N VAL A 48 3.42 16.10 -13.63
CA VAL A 48 4.48 16.45 -12.67
C VAL A 48 5.63 15.46 -12.77
N ASP A 49 6.87 15.92 -12.58
CA ASP A 49 8.04 15.02 -12.63
C ASP A 49 7.97 13.98 -11.51
N ASN A 50 8.04 12.70 -11.86
CA ASN A 50 7.99 11.59 -10.91
C ASN A 50 9.13 11.68 -9.87
N ASN A 51 10.30 12.19 -10.25
CA ASN A 51 11.42 12.33 -9.32
C ASN A 51 11.19 13.44 -8.29
N SER A 52 10.31 14.39 -8.59
CA SER A 52 9.92 15.48 -7.70
C SER A 52 8.86 15.07 -6.67
N LEU A 53 8.22 13.91 -6.86
CA LEU A 53 7.18 13.38 -5.98
C LEU A 53 7.79 12.54 -4.84
N THR A 54 7.33 12.77 -3.61
CA THR A 54 7.73 12.00 -2.42
C THR A 54 6.52 11.34 -1.79
N VAL A 55 6.56 10.02 -1.58
CA VAL A 55 5.51 9.32 -0.82
C VAL A 55 5.74 9.59 0.66
N THR A 56 4.73 10.15 1.33
CA THR A 56 4.80 10.49 2.75
C THR A 56 4.05 9.50 3.63
N SER A 57 3.03 8.82 3.08
CA SER A 57 2.28 7.79 3.79
C SER A 57 1.80 6.69 2.84
N SER A 58 1.71 5.47 3.36
CA SER A 58 1.11 4.34 2.66
C SER A 58 0.50 3.38 3.67
N VAL A 59 -0.81 3.19 3.59
CA VAL A 59 -1.59 2.39 4.54
C VAL A 59 -2.41 1.36 3.77
N TYR A 60 -2.34 0.10 4.18
CA TYR A 60 -3.19 -0.94 3.62
C TYR A 60 -4.49 -1.09 4.42
N SER A 61 -5.62 -1.13 3.71
CA SER A 61 -6.91 -1.54 4.25
C SER A 61 -7.27 -2.91 3.68
N ARG A 62 -7.38 -3.90 4.57
CA ARG A 62 -7.87 -5.23 4.21
C ARG A 62 -9.35 -5.21 3.83
N GLU A 63 -10.14 -4.35 4.46
CA GLU A 63 -11.58 -4.22 4.19
C GLU A 63 -11.82 -3.69 2.77
N SER A 64 -11.04 -2.69 2.37
CA SER A 64 -11.13 -2.07 1.05
C SER A 64 -10.30 -2.80 -0.01
N ASP A 65 -9.46 -3.76 0.39
CA ASP A 65 -8.48 -4.48 -0.45
C ASP A 65 -7.58 -3.51 -1.24
N ARG A 66 -7.12 -2.44 -0.58
CA ARG A 66 -6.43 -1.29 -1.21
C ARG A 66 -5.35 -0.69 -0.33
N PHE A 67 -4.36 -0.10 -0.98
CA PHE A 67 -3.38 0.80 -0.36
C PHE A 67 -3.84 2.24 -0.58
N ALA A 68 -3.98 3.00 0.51
CA ALA A 68 -4.06 4.46 0.46
C ALA A 68 -2.63 5.00 0.44
N VAL A 69 -2.28 5.81 -0.56
CA VAL A 69 -0.94 6.39 -0.72
C VAL A 69 -1.06 7.91 -0.76
N THR A 70 -0.33 8.59 0.12
CA THR A 70 -0.22 10.05 0.12
C THR A 70 1.13 10.45 -0.47
N ILE A 71 1.09 11.36 -1.44
CA ILE A 71 2.25 11.85 -2.18
C ILE A 71 2.32 13.37 -2.03
N THR A 72 3.51 13.88 -1.76
CA THR A 72 3.79 15.31 -1.70
C THR A 72 4.64 15.72 -2.90
N GLY A 73 4.21 16.77 -3.61
CA GLY A 73 4.93 17.40 -4.71
C GLY A 73 6.05 18.34 -4.25
N ALA A 74 6.83 18.84 -5.21
CA ALA A 74 7.99 19.71 -4.93
C ALA A 74 7.62 21.04 -4.27
N HIS A 75 6.41 21.55 -4.48
CA HIS A 75 5.96 22.81 -3.91
C HIS A 75 4.97 22.62 -2.74
N GLY A 76 4.87 21.39 -2.22
CA GLY A 76 4.02 21.06 -1.07
C GLY A 76 2.59 20.67 -1.46
N GLU A 77 2.29 20.47 -2.74
CA GLU A 77 1.03 19.90 -3.19
C GLU A 77 0.84 18.50 -2.60
N ILE A 78 -0.37 18.17 -2.18
CA ILE A 78 -0.70 16.86 -1.63
C ILE A 78 -1.62 16.16 -2.64
N TYR A 79 -1.22 14.96 -3.03
CA TYR A 79 -1.97 14.05 -3.88
C TYR A 79 -2.26 12.78 -3.11
N GLU A 80 -3.42 12.18 -3.36
CA GLU A 80 -3.84 10.96 -2.70
C GLU A 80 -4.32 9.95 -3.74
N ALA A 81 -3.84 8.73 -3.64
CA ALA A 81 -4.21 7.65 -4.54
C ALA A 81 -4.59 6.39 -3.78
N ALA A 82 -5.70 5.77 -4.17
CA ALA A 82 -6.09 4.45 -3.71
C ALA A 82 -5.69 3.39 -4.75
N VAL A 83 -4.79 2.49 -4.38
CA VAL A 83 -4.21 1.47 -5.27
C VAL A 83 -4.66 0.07 -4.86
N ARG A 84 -5.35 -0.62 -5.76
CA ARG A 84 -5.64 -2.05 -5.62
C ARG A 84 -4.59 -2.85 -6.36
N MET A 85 -3.85 -3.69 -5.65
CA MET A 85 -2.85 -4.58 -6.25
C MET A 85 -3.50 -5.89 -6.71
N LYS A 86 -3.16 -6.35 -7.92
CA LYS A 86 -3.56 -7.68 -8.42
C LYS A 86 -2.56 -8.75 -8.01
N ASN A 87 -1.28 -8.40 -8.09
CA ASN A 87 -0.15 -9.23 -7.74
C ASN A 87 1.05 -8.35 -7.34
N ARG A 88 2.23 -8.97 -7.17
CA ARG A 88 3.46 -8.27 -6.73
C ARG A 88 3.88 -7.11 -7.64
N HIS A 89 3.53 -7.12 -8.92
CA HIS A 89 4.04 -6.18 -9.91
C HIS A 89 2.95 -5.36 -10.60
N GLU A 90 1.69 -5.78 -10.52
CA GLU A 90 0.59 -5.23 -11.30
C GLU A 90 -0.47 -4.62 -10.39
N ALA A 91 -0.78 -3.34 -10.62
CA ALA A 91 -1.97 -2.71 -10.07
C ALA A 91 -3.20 -3.17 -10.88
N ALA A 92 -4.25 -3.61 -10.19
CA ALA A 92 -5.56 -3.88 -10.80
C ALA A 92 -6.31 -2.58 -11.11
N LEU A 93 -6.19 -1.60 -10.21
CA LEU A 93 -6.90 -0.32 -10.27
C LEU A 93 -6.11 0.72 -9.48
N ILE A 94 -6.10 1.95 -9.99
CA ILE A 94 -5.61 3.13 -9.28
C ILE A 94 -6.71 4.18 -9.39
N LEU A 95 -7.07 4.79 -8.26
CA LEU A 95 -8.04 5.88 -8.19
C LEU A 95 -7.35 7.11 -7.64
N ASP A 96 -7.53 8.25 -8.31
CA ASP A 96 -7.26 9.53 -7.69
C ASP A 96 -8.33 9.82 -6.65
N VAL A 97 -7.92 10.03 -5.40
CA VAL A 97 -8.82 10.33 -4.28
C VAL A 97 -8.56 11.71 -3.69
N THR A 98 -7.70 12.51 -4.34
CA THR A 98 -7.28 13.83 -3.89
C THR A 98 -8.49 14.75 -3.65
N GLY A 99 -8.79 15.02 -2.38
CA GLY A 99 -9.81 15.99 -1.95
C GLY A 99 -11.27 15.66 -2.29
N GLN A 100 -11.57 14.48 -2.86
CA GLN A 100 -12.92 14.12 -3.33
C GLN A 100 -13.49 12.84 -2.72
N PHE A 101 -12.64 11.90 -2.31
CA PHE A 101 -13.06 10.61 -1.76
C PHE A 101 -12.40 10.39 -0.40
N ASP A 102 -12.84 9.36 0.34
CA ASP A 102 -12.00 8.89 1.44
C ASP A 102 -10.65 8.35 0.92
N ALA A 103 -9.69 8.14 1.81
CA ALA A 103 -8.34 7.70 1.44
C ALA A 103 -8.29 6.38 0.64
N PHE A 104 -9.38 5.60 0.60
CA PHE A 104 -9.48 4.32 -0.10
C PHE A 104 -10.40 4.36 -1.33
N GLY A 105 -10.93 5.53 -1.70
CA GLY A 105 -11.76 5.72 -2.89
C GLY A 105 -13.18 5.21 -2.75
N LEU A 106 -13.74 5.23 -1.53
CA LEU A 106 -15.16 5.08 -1.30
C LEU A 106 -15.78 6.48 -1.27
N SER A 107 -16.79 6.70 -2.11
CA SER A 107 -17.66 7.87 -1.98
C SER A 107 -18.55 7.66 -0.75
N TYR A 108 -18.53 8.57 0.21
CA TYR A 108 -19.62 8.65 1.19
C TYR A 108 -20.91 8.98 0.42
N CYS A 109 -21.73 7.97 0.16
CA CYS A 109 -23.13 8.21 -0.19
C CYS A 109 -23.80 8.74 1.07
N HIS A 110 -23.95 10.06 1.15
CA HIS A 110 -24.73 10.72 2.19
C HIS A 110 -26.22 10.63 1.90
#